data_AF-E3MXB3-F1
#
_entry.id   AF-E3MXB3-F1
#
_cell.length_a   1.000
_cell.length_b   1.000
_cell.length_c   1.000
_cell.angle_alpha   90.00
_cell.angle_beta   90.00
_cell.angle_gamma   90.00
#
_symmetry.space_group_name_H-M   'P 1'
#
loop_
_entity.id
_entity.type
_entity.pdbx_description
1 polymer ?
#
loop_
_entity_poly.entity_id
_entity_poly.type
_entity_poly.pdbx_seq_one_letter_code
_entity_poly.pdbx_strand_id
1 'polypeptide(L)'
;MSSWLPSFLHKKETKFPLPELPDRPMKNVLQLMEDMEIIKLSTLSKKMSKSVGKCDFKPLSYQVDVLDRDPDVFTFFNERWISNVGLESRQLAIPDPAHIIQLIQTAFPDSQFLITMVISKTDSLNFKIREILLTDEVKKYCTKIIVHGGALTVNELDLFINLRGLKRELVFDKTEFPLEYNHFNAFTGTNVIYEDARWIKISDLCGLESSTESLNLGRNLFYSKHYNELFKFHVNGDRDICTNIQIDCVESALNFEKMFEGIATLKVEKAGKTEVTMIHTNNITRKRPVMGISFKNTSKKTQICIQTYSINTEGNELQTKCYNILQKLNKKTDLEVELKQIETIEYALRGQEEVLKPIQAKKTKITKELKNVREELWEHAVYSVDGNARISPLD
;
A
#
# COMPACT_ATOMS: atom_id res chain seq x y z
N MET A 1 -62.53 51.76 32.83
CA MET A 1 -61.07 51.57 32.91
C MET A 1 -60.63 50.79 31.69
N SER A 2 -59.69 51.36 30.97
CA SER A 2 -59.08 50.93 29.70
C SER A 2 -58.32 49.61 29.80
N SER A 3 -58.51 48.71 28.85
CA SER A 3 -57.46 47.75 28.45
C SER A 3 -57.18 47.90 26.96
N TRP A 4 -56.16 48.69 26.67
CA TRP A 4 -55.40 48.62 25.42
C TRP A 4 -54.69 47.27 25.37
N LEU A 5 -54.91 46.48 24.34
CA LEU A 5 -53.91 45.51 23.87
C LEU A 5 -53.86 45.58 22.34
N PRO A 6 -52.75 46.07 21.76
CA PRO A 6 -52.53 46.08 20.32
C PRO A 6 -52.34 44.66 19.80
N SER A 7 -52.99 44.35 18.68
CA SER A 7 -52.73 43.18 17.85
C SER A 7 -51.35 43.29 17.21
N PHE A 8 -50.31 42.80 17.89
CA PHE A 8 -49.01 42.51 17.27
C PHE A 8 -48.59 41.10 17.63
N LEU A 9 -48.43 40.28 16.60
CA LEU A 9 -47.43 39.22 16.41
C LEU A 9 -47.96 38.14 15.45
N HIS A 10 -48.29 38.52 14.22
CA HIS A 10 -47.92 37.65 13.10
C HIS A 10 -46.49 37.98 12.74
N LYS A 11 -45.55 37.30 13.40
CA LYS A 11 -44.13 37.35 13.05
C LYS A 11 -44.00 36.64 11.70
N LYS A 12 -44.10 37.41 10.61
CA LYS A 12 -43.72 36.96 9.27
C LYS A 12 -42.27 36.48 9.38
N GLU A 13 -42.01 35.21 9.14
CA GLU A 13 -40.64 34.73 8.95
C GLU A 13 -40.04 35.46 7.74
N THR A 14 -39.29 36.52 7.99
CA THR A 14 -38.53 37.20 6.95
C THR A 14 -37.37 36.30 6.58
N LYS A 15 -37.45 35.65 5.41
CA LYS A 15 -36.32 34.90 4.84
C LYS A 15 -35.17 35.89 4.61
N PHE A 16 -34.01 35.62 5.19
CA PHE A 16 -32.81 36.43 4.95
C PHE A 16 -32.48 36.41 3.44
N PRO A 17 -32.39 37.56 2.76
CA PRO A 17 -32.23 37.60 1.31
C PRO A 17 -30.76 37.41 0.94
N LEU A 18 -30.20 36.25 1.30
CA LEU A 18 -28.82 35.89 1.03
C LEU A 18 -28.44 36.19 -0.44
N PRO A 19 -29.27 35.86 -1.46
CA PRO A 19 -28.94 36.15 -2.86
C PRO A 19 -28.84 37.63 -3.23
N GLU A 20 -29.37 38.54 -2.42
CA GLU A 20 -29.39 39.98 -2.69
C GLU A 20 -28.21 40.72 -2.06
N LEU A 21 -27.39 40.02 -1.26
CA LEU A 21 -26.20 40.61 -0.66
C LEU A 21 -25.18 41.05 -1.74
N PRO A 22 -24.50 42.19 -1.53
CA PRO A 22 -23.33 42.54 -2.32
C PRO A 22 -22.20 41.51 -2.16
N ASP A 23 -21.27 41.47 -3.12
CA ASP A 23 -20.22 40.44 -3.21
C ASP A 23 -19.39 40.27 -1.91
N ARG A 24 -19.07 41.36 -1.20
CA ARG A 24 -18.24 41.32 0.00
C ARG A 24 -18.98 40.77 1.24
N PRO A 25 -20.18 41.26 1.63
CA PRO A 25 -20.99 40.63 2.66
C PRO A 25 -21.34 39.18 2.36
N MET A 26 -21.65 38.85 1.10
CA MET A 26 -21.87 37.47 0.67
C MET A 26 -20.66 36.60 0.97
N LYS A 27 -19.46 37.01 0.55
CA LYS A 27 -18.21 36.29 0.82
C LYS A 27 -17.99 36.06 2.32
N ASN A 28 -18.23 37.07 3.16
CA ASN A 28 -18.08 36.94 4.61
C ASN A 28 -19.06 35.91 5.20
N VAL A 29 -20.32 35.91 4.75
CA VAL A 29 -21.30 34.90 5.19
C VAL A 29 -20.88 33.51 4.75
N LEU A 30 -20.46 33.36 3.49
CA LEU A 30 -19.99 32.09 2.94
C LEU A 30 -18.75 31.57 3.68
N GLN A 31 -17.85 32.44 4.15
CA GLN A 31 -16.67 32.06 4.96
C GLN A 31 -17.02 31.57 6.38
N LEU A 32 -18.22 31.88 6.88
CA LEU A 32 -18.70 31.44 8.19
C LEU A 32 -19.56 30.17 8.10
N MET A 33 -19.92 29.75 6.88
CA MET A 33 -20.73 28.55 6.64
C MET A 33 -19.89 27.28 6.69
N GLU A 34 -20.52 26.19 7.12
CA GLU A 34 -19.94 24.86 7.00
C GLU A 34 -19.84 24.45 5.52
N ASP A 35 -18.86 23.61 5.16
CA ASP A 35 -18.68 23.11 3.79
C ASP A 35 -19.97 22.51 3.19
N MET A 36 -20.78 21.85 4.02
CA MET A 36 -22.08 21.30 3.60
C MET A 36 -23.14 22.36 3.30
N GLU A 37 -23.15 23.45 4.07
CA GLU A 37 -24.03 24.57 3.80
C GLU A 37 -23.62 25.27 2.52
N ILE A 38 -22.31 25.40 2.27
CA ILE A 38 -21.74 25.95 1.04
C ILE A 38 -22.14 25.08 -0.18
N ILE A 39 -22.04 23.75 -0.07
CA ILE A 39 -22.47 22.83 -1.14
C ILE A 39 -23.97 22.94 -1.38
N LYS A 40 -24.80 22.83 -0.33
CA LYS A 40 -26.27 22.97 -0.46
C LYS A 40 -26.64 24.32 -1.06
N LEU A 41 -25.98 25.39 -0.64
CA LEU A 41 -26.25 26.72 -1.16
C LEU A 41 -25.86 26.84 -2.63
N SER A 42 -24.77 26.21 -3.05
CA SER A 42 -24.35 26.18 -4.46
C SER A 42 -25.42 25.51 -5.35
N THR A 43 -26.18 24.55 -4.82
CA THR A 43 -27.26 23.86 -5.56
C THR A 43 -28.55 24.68 -5.67
N LEU A 44 -28.74 25.72 -4.85
CA LEU A 44 -30.01 26.47 -4.81
C LEU A 44 -30.22 27.37 -6.03
N SER A 45 -29.16 27.87 -6.67
CA SER A 45 -29.26 28.63 -7.93
C SER A 45 -27.91 28.85 -8.63
N LYS A 46 -27.93 29.15 -9.94
CA LYS A 46 -26.74 29.56 -10.70
C LYS A 46 -26.01 30.76 -10.09
N LYS A 47 -26.74 31.70 -9.49
CA LYS A 47 -26.15 32.88 -8.82
C LYS A 47 -25.35 32.45 -7.59
N MET A 48 -25.91 31.56 -6.76
CA MET A 48 -25.24 31.06 -5.56
C MET A 48 -24.02 30.23 -5.90
N SER A 49 -24.13 29.33 -6.88
CA SER A 49 -22.99 28.59 -7.42
C SER A 49 -21.83 29.52 -7.83
N LYS A 50 -22.12 30.60 -8.58
CA LYS A 50 -21.11 31.59 -8.97
C LYS A 50 -20.53 32.37 -7.79
N SER A 51 -21.34 32.69 -6.78
CA SER A 51 -20.88 33.37 -5.56
C SER A 51 -19.97 32.48 -4.71
N VAL A 52 -20.29 31.18 -4.60
CA VAL A 52 -19.46 30.18 -3.92
C VAL A 52 -18.13 30.01 -4.66
N GLY A 53 -18.13 29.84 -5.99
CA GLY A 53 -16.89 29.67 -6.76
C GLY A 53 -15.95 30.89 -6.78
N LYS A 54 -16.42 32.07 -6.37
CA LYS A 54 -15.57 33.26 -6.14
C LYS A 54 -14.85 33.25 -4.78
N CYS A 55 -15.25 32.36 -3.88
CA CYS A 55 -14.66 32.22 -2.56
C CYS A 55 -13.52 31.19 -2.65
N ASP A 56 -12.33 31.57 -2.20
CA ASP A 56 -11.16 30.68 -2.15
C ASP A 56 -11.30 29.75 -0.94
N PHE A 57 -12.15 28.74 -1.08
CA PHE A 57 -12.32 27.68 -0.11
C PHE A 57 -11.28 26.60 -0.35
N LYS A 58 -10.55 26.23 0.72
CA LYS A 58 -9.56 25.15 0.69
C LYS A 58 -9.99 24.00 1.60
N PRO A 59 -10.87 23.12 1.13
CA PRO A 59 -11.06 21.83 1.77
C PRO A 59 -9.79 20.98 1.63
N LEU A 60 -9.55 20.11 2.61
CA LEU A 60 -8.39 19.21 2.59
C LEU A 60 -8.66 17.98 1.69
N SER A 61 -9.86 17.40 1.77
CA SER A 61 -10.32 16.26 0.96
C SER A 61 -11.79 15.93 1.27
N TYR A 62 -12.45 15.26 0.31
CA TYR A 62 -13.84 14.82 0.43
C TYR A 62 -14.01 13.31 0.20
N GLN A 63 -14.97 12.70 0.88
CA GLN A 63 -15.41 11.33 0.61
C GLN A 63 -16.85 11.33 0.09
N VAL A 64 -17.06 10.61 -1.02
CA VAL A 64 -18.38 10.37 -1.62
C VAL A 64 -18.70 8.88 -1.50
N ASP A 65 -19.71 8.57 -0.70
CA ASP A 65 -20.22 7.21 -0.58
C ASP A 65 -21.34 6.95 -1.60
N VAL A 66 -21.20 5.90 -2.38
CA VAL A 66 -22.18 5.46 -3.38
C VAL A 66 -22.69 4.08 -3.01
N LEU A 67 -24.00 3.95 -2.82
CA LEU A 67 -24.63 2.68 -2.45
C LEU A 67 -25.22 2.01 -3.70
N ASP A 68 -24.84 0.76 -3.97
CA ASP A 68 -25.33 0.02 -5.15
C ASP A 68 -26.85 -0.21 -5.13
N ARG A 69 -27.42 -0.44 -3.94
CA ARG A 69 -28.88 -0.62 -3.74
C ARG A 69 -29.68 0.67 -3.79
N ASP A 70 -29.02 1.80 -3.53
CA ASP A 70 -29.65 3.11 -3.49
C ASP A 70 -28.67 4.13 -4.10
N PRO A 71 -28.47 4.06 -5.43
CA PRO A 71 -27.50 4.90 -6.13
C PRO A 71 -27.92 6.38 -6.15
N ASP A 72 -29.05 6.73 -5.53
CA ASP A 72 -29.57 8.10 -5.41
C ASP A 72 -29.30 8.69 -4.01
N VAL A 73 -28.72 7.91 -3.09
CA VAL A 73 -28.31 8.34 -1.75
C VAL A 73 -26.80 8.43 -1.65
N PHE A 74 -26.34 9.65 -1.35
CA PHE A 74 -24.92 9.96 -1.16
C PHE A 74 -24.66 10.41 0.26
N THR A 75 -23.57 9.90 0.82
CA THR A 75 -23.02 10.45 2.06
C THR A 75 -21.73 11.18 1.73
N PHE A 76 -21.66 12.42 2.20
CA PHE A 76 -20.50 13.28 2.01
C PHE A 76 -19.79 13.47 3.35
N PHE A 77 -18.46 13.41 3.33
CA PHE A 77 -17.62 13.72 4.48
C PHE A 77 -16.54 14.73 4.10
N ASN A 78 -16.30 15.68 5.00
CA ASN A 78 -15.13 16.56 4.97
C ASN A 78 -14.07 16.00 5.92
N GLU A 79 -12.88 15.67 5.40
CA GLU A 79 -11.79 15.12 6.23
C GLU A 79 -11.03 16.19 7.04
N ARG A 80 -11.73 17.23 7.52
CA ARG A 80 -11.21 18.05 8.61
C ARG A 80 -11.35 17.25 9.90
N TRP A 81 -10.26 16.62 10.32
CA TRP A 81 -10.01 15.96 11.62
C TRP A 81 -10.39 14.47 11.73
N ILE A 82 -9.48 13.59 11.31
CA ILE A 82 -9.41 12.21 11.80
C ILE A 82 -8.60 12.20 13.11
N SER A 83 -9.17 12.77 14.16
CA SER A 83 -8.77 12.47 15.54
C SER A 83 -9.94 12.71 16.50
N ASN A 84 -10.67 11.63 16.78
CA ASN A 84 -11.49 11.44 17.99
C ASN A 84 -12.72 12.34 18.24
N VAL A 85 -13.28 13.05 17.26
CA VAL A 85 -14.61 13.68 17.40
C VAL A 85 -15.46 13.32 16.19
N GLY A 86 -16.71 12.89 16.44
CA GLY A 86 -17.53 12.10 15.53
C GLY A 86 -17.66 12.62 14.09
N LEU A 87 -17.71 11.66 13.16
CA LEU A 87 -18.06 11.89 11.76
C LEU A 87 -19.49 12.45 11.68
N GLU A 88 -19.65 13.71 11.28
CA GLU A 88 -20.96 14.19 10.85
C GLU A 88 -21.28 13.60 9.46
N SER A 89 -21.91 12.43 9.44
CA SER A 89 -22.54 11.91 8.23
C SER A 89 -23.87 12.66 8.00
N ARG A 90 -24.03 13.28 6.82
CA ARG A 90 -25.33 13.83 6.39
C ARG A 90 -25.68 13.22 5.05
N GLN A 91 -26.76 12.43 5.02
CA GLN A 91 -27.30 11.87 3.79
C GLN A 91 -27.95 12.97 2.96
N LEU A 92 -27.60 13.03 1.69
CA LEU A 92 -28.27 13.87 0.70
C LEU A 92 -28.93 12.93 -0.31
N ALA A 93 -30.26 12.94 -0.35
CA ALA A 93 -31.01 12.35 -1.46
C ALA A 93 -30.89 13.33 -2.63
N ILE A 94 -30.03 13.01 -3.59
CA ILE A 94 -29.78 13.85 -4.77
C ILE A 94 -30.02 13.01 -6.02
N PRO A 95 -30.81 13.51 -6.97
CA PRO A 95 -31.29 12.70 -8.09
C PRO A 95 -30.23 12.34 -9.14
N ASP A 96 -29.04 12.98 -9.11
CA ASP A 96 -27.94 12.69 -10.02
C ASP A 96 -26.57 12.79 -9.30
N PRO A 97 -25.82 11.68 -9.18
CA PRO A 97 -24.52 11.65 -8.52
C PRO A 97 -23.41 12.37 -9.29
N ALA A 98 -23.45 12.32 -10.64
CA ALA A 98 -22.49 13.04 -11.47
C ALA A 98 -22.65 14.55 -11.26
N HIS A 99 -23.90 14.99 -11.04
CA HIS A 99 -24.20 16.36 -10.69
C HIS A 99 -23.58 16.78 -9.35
N ILE A 100 -23.53 15.90 -8.34
CA ILE A 100 -22.86 16.21 -7.05
C ILE A 100 -21.38 16.46 -7.26
N ILE A 101 -20.70 15.59 -8.02
CA ILE A 101 -19.26 15.74 -8.27
C ILE A 101 -19.00 17.05 -9.01
N GLN A 102 -19.81 17.39 -10.01
CA GLN A 102 -19.76 18.69 -10.69
C GLN A 102 -19.99 19.86 -9.72
N LEU A 103 -20.95 19.74 -8.80
CA LEU A 103 -21.24 20.78 -7.81
C LEU A 103 -20.09 20.96 -6.82
N ILE A 104 -19.47 19.87 -6.35
CA ILE A 104 -18.26 19.90 -5.52
C ILE A 104 -17.14 20.61 -6.27
N GLN A 105 -16.87 20.23 -7.53
CA GLN A 105 -15.82 20.86 -8.33
C GLN A 105 -16.14 22.32 -8.68
N THR A 106 -17.41 22.69 -8.76
CA THR A 106 -17.81 24.09 -8.96
C THR A 106 -17.62 24.92 -7.69
N ALA A 107 -17.95 24.34 -6.53
CA ALA A 107 -17.81 25.00 -5.24
C ALA A 107 -16.34 25.07 -4.78
N PHE A 108 -15.57 24.04 -5.11
CA PHE A 108 -14.18 23.84 -4.71
C PHE A 108 -13.35 23.38 -5.91
N PRO A 109 -12.98 24.29 -6.81
CA PRO A 109 -12.18 23.96 -7.99
C PRO A 109 -10.89 23.24 -7.62
N ASP A 110 -10.56 22.19 -8.38
CA ASP A 110 -9.35 21.38 -8.24
C ASP A 110 -9.21 20.63 -6.91
N SER A 111 -10.29 20.55 -6.13
CA SER A 111 -10.29 19.77 -4.89
C SER A 111 -10.26 18.28 -5.19
N GLN A 112 -9.35 17.59 -4.51
CA GLN A 112 -9.24 16.14 -4.57
C GLN A 112 -10.32 15.48 -3.72
N PHE A 113 -10.79 14.31 -4.14
CA PHE A 113 -11.75 13.52 -3.39
C PHE A 113 -11.48 12.03 -3.52
N LEU A 114 -12.06 11.26 -2.61
CA LEU A 114 -12.12 9.81 -2.66
C LEU A 114 -13.57 9.34 -2.86
N ILE A 115 -13.71 8.20 -3.51
CA ILE A 115 -15.00 7.52 -3.67
C ILE A 115 -14.97 6.22 -2.89
N THR A 116 -16.00 6.01 -2.07
CA THR A 116 -16.30 4.71 -1.48
C THR A 116 -17.57 4.17 -2.12
N MET A 117 -17.50 2.98 -2.68
CA MET A 117 -18.63 2.28 -3.26
C MET A 117 -18.96 1.08 -2.40
N VAL A 118 -20.20 1.02 -1.91
CA VAL A 118 -20.71 -0.14 -1.19
C VAL A 118 -21.51 -0.96 -2.19
N ILE A 119 -20.92 -2.07 -2.62
CA ILE A 119 -21.49 -3.00 -3.58
C ILE A 119 -22.29 -4.04 -2.81
N SER A 120 -23.53 -4.24 -3.24
CA SER A 120 -24.36 -5.26 -2.64
C SER A 120 -24.12 -6.63 -3.27
N LYS A 121 -24.62 -7.71 -2.66
CA LYS A 121 -24.57 -9.05 -3.25
C LYS A 121 -25.60 -9.18 -4.40
N THR A 122 -25.46 -8.35 -5.42
CA THR A 122 -26.23 -8.37 -6.67
C THR A 122 -25.37 -8.98 -7.77
N ASP A 123 -26.02 -9.48 -8.83
CA ASP A 123 -25.32 -10.16 -9.93
C ASP A 123 -24.54 -9.20 -10.85
N SER A 124 -24.74 -7.88 -10.71
CA SER A 124 -24.08 -6.86 -11.52
C SER A 124 -24.09 -5.48 -10.85
N LEU A 125 -23.02 -4.72 -11.09
CA LEU A 125 -22.84 -3.33 -10.71
C LEU A 125 -23.90 -2.44 -11.37
N ASN A 126 -24.54 -1.59 -10.57
CA ASN A 126 -25.53 -0.62 -11.04
C ASN A 126 -25.01 0.26 -12.19
N PHE A 127 -25.82 0.42 -13.24
CA PHE A 127 -25.49 1.24 -14.41
C PHE A 127 -25.15 2.69 -14.06
N LYS A 128 -25.87 3.31 -13.11
CA LYS A 128 -25.57 4.67 -12.64
C LYS A 128 -24.17 4.76 -12.04
N ILE A 129 -23.73 3.74 -11.28
CA ILE A 129 -22.38 3.71 -10.72
C ILE A 129 -21.33 3.69 -11.84
N ARG A 130 -21.57 2.89 -12.90
CA ARG A 130 -20.69 2.86 -14.06
C ARG A 130 -20.59 4.22 -14.74
N GLU A 131 -21.71 4.93 -14.90
CA GLU A 131 -21.71 6.29 -15.48
C GLU A 131 -20.89 7.27 -14.64
N ILE A 132 -21.07 7.28 -13.32
CA ILE A 132 -20.31 8.15 -12.40
C ILE A 132 -18.81 7.94 -12.56
N LEU A 133 -18.39 6.68 -12.53
CA LEU A 133 -16.98 6.30 -12.61
C LEU A 133 -16.33 6.76 -13.92
N LEU A 134 -17.12 6.87 -14.99
CA LEU A 134 -16.65 7.27 -16.30
C LEU A 134 -16.67 8.80 -16.53
N THR A 135 -17.15 9.60 -15.58
CA THR A 135 -17.13 11.06 -15.66
C THR A 135 -15.70 11.61 -15.68
N ASP A 136 -15.52 12.77 -16.33
CA ASP A 136 -14.22 13.42 -16.44
C ASP A 136 -13.74 13.95 -15.08
N GLU A 137 -14.66 14.36 -14.22
CA GLU A 137 -14.35 14.84 -12.87
C GLU A 137 -13.77 13.71 -12.00
N VAL A 138 -14.35 12.51 -12.04
CA VAL A 138 -13.79 11.34 -11.35
C VAL A 138 -12.42 10.98 -11.91
N LYS A 139 -12.26 10.97 -13.23
CA LYS A 139 -10.97 10.70 -13.87
C LYS A 139 -9.90 11.74 -13.53
N LYS A 140 -10.28 12.99 -13.29
CA LYS A 140 -9.32 14.08 -13.04
C LYS A 140 -8.96 14.25 -11.56
N TYR A 141 -9.94 14.12 -10.67
CA TYR A 141 -9.82 14.59 -9.29
C TYR A 141 -9.96 13.49 -8.22
N CYS A 142 -10.44 12.30 -8.59
CA CYS A 142 -10.49 11.18 -7.66
C CYS A 142 -9.06 10.69 -7.35
N THR A 143 -8.69 10.60 -6.08
CA THR A 143 -7.37 10.13 -5.62
C THR A 143 -7.40 8.71 -5.06
N LYS A 144 -8.57 8.26 -4.60
CA LYS A 144 -8.75 6.94 -4.01
C LYS A 144 -10.12 6.36 -4.33
N ILE A 145 -10.14 5.08 -4.67
CA ILE A 145 -11.35 4.30 -4.90
C ILE A 145 -11.37 3.16 -3.89
N ILE A 146 -12.44 3.07 -3.11
CA ILE A 146 -12.72 1.97 -2.19
C ILE A 146 -13.94 1.24 -2.71
N VAL A 147 -13.81 -0.04 -2.97
CA VAL A 147 -14.90 -0.96 -3.31
C VAL A 147 -15.14 -1.84 -2.10
N HIS A 148 -16.35 -1.80 -1.55
CA HIS A 148 -16.72 -2.51 -0.34
C HIS A 148 -17.82 -3.54 -0.60
N GLY A 149 -17.54 -4.82 -0.32
CA GLY A 149 -18.52 -5.89 -0.43
C GLY A 149 -18.79 -6.38 -1.85
N GLY A 150 -19.76 -7.29 -1.96
CA GLY A 150 -20.25 -7.81 -3.24
C GLY A 150 -19.32 -8.81 -3.93
N ALA A 151 -19.83 -9.40 -5.01
CA ALA A 151 -19.07 -10.18 -5.96
C ALA A 151 -19.16 -9.46 -7.30
N LEU A 152 -18.00 -9.16 -7.90
CA LEU A 152 -17.94 -8.44 -9.16
C LEU A 152 -17.61 -9.40 -10.30
N THR A 153 -18.22 -9.16 -11.45
CA THR A 153 -17.82 -9.82 -12.69
C THR A 153 -16.44 -9.34 -13.14
N VAL A 154 -15.76 -10.13 -13.97
CA VAL A 154 -14.44 -9.76 -14.55
C VAL A 154 -14.49 -8.38 -15.20
N ASN A 155 -15.52 -8.09 -16.00
CA ASN A 155 -15.66 -6.81 -16.69
C ASN A 155 -15.81 -5.61 -15.72
N GLU A 156 -16.40 -5.84 -14.54
CA GLU A 156 -16.56 -4.80 -13.53
C GLU A 156 -15.28 -4.57 -12.74
N LEU A 157 -14.53 -5.64 -12.43
CA LEU A 157 -13.20 -5.54 -11.85
C LEU A 157 -12.25 -4.78 -12.79
N ASP A 158 -12.28 -5.12 -14.08
CA ASP A 158 -11.48 -4.46 -15.11
C ASP A 158 -11.80 -2.97 -15.22
N LEU A 159 -13.07 -2.58 -15.06
CA LEU A 159 -13.45 -1.17 -15.01
C LEU A 159 -12.69 -0.45 -13.88
N PHE A 160 -12.71 -0.96 -12.65
CA PHE A 160 -12.02 -0.33 -11.52
C PHE A 160 -10.51 -0.28 -11.71
N ILE A 161 -9.90 -1.37 -12.17
CA ILE A 161 -8.46 -1.44 -12.37
C ILE A 161 -8.02 -0.46 -13.47
N ASN A 162 -8.77 -0.36 -14.56
CA ASN A 162 -8.45 0.54 -15.67
C ASN A 162 -8.74 2.01 -15.36
N LEU A 163 -9.72 2.29 -14.49
CA LEU A 163 -10.01 3.66 -14.06
C LEU A 163 -8.86 4.28 -13.28
N ARG A 164 -8.17 3.49 -12.47
CA ARG A 164 -7.18 3.94 -11.49
C ARG A 164 -6.09 4.87 -12.06
N GLY A 165 -5.63 4.66 -13.29
CA GLY A 165 -4.40 5.30 -13.78
C GLY A 165 -3.21 5.07 -12.83
N LEU A 166 -2.08 5.76 -13.02
CA LEU A 166 -0.85 5.48 -12.27
C LEU A 166 -0.80 6.08 -10.84
N LYS A 167 -1.70 7.00 -10.47
CA LYS A 167 -1.58 7.82 -9.24
C LYS A 167 -2.70 7.63 -8.22
N ARG A 168 -3.67 6.74 -8.45
CA ARG A 168 -4.77 6.55 -7.51
C ARG A 168 -4.54 5.35 -6.60
N GLU A 169 -5.02 5.47 -5.36
CA GLU A 169 -5.16 4.33 -4.47
C GLU A 169 -6.38 3.50 -4.86
N LEU A 170 -6.25 2.18 -4.82
CA LEU A 170 -7.37 1.26 -5.07
C LEU A 170 -7.47 0.25 -3.93
N VAL A 171 -8.65 0.16 -3.33
CA VAL A 171 -8.94 -0.70 -2.19
C VAL A 171 -10.15 -1.55 -2.52
N PHE A 172 -10.00 -2.86 -2.44
CA PHE A 172 -11.09 -3.84 -2.46
C PHE A 172 -11.24 -4.44 -1.06
N ASP A 173 -12.21 -3.94 -0.33
CA ASP A 173 -12.58 -4.38 1.02
C ASP A 173 -13.78 -5.32 0.91
N LYS A 174 -13.69 -6.52 1.47
CA LYS A 174 -14.73 -7.56 1.46
C LYS A 174 -15.33 -7.87 0.09
N THR A 175 -14.59 -7.57 -0.98
CA THR A 175 -15.02 -7.79 -2.36
C THR A 175 -14.50 -9.14 -2.81
N GLU A 176 -15.39 -9.98 -3.36
CA GLU A 176 -15.03 -11.31 -3.84
C GLU A 176 -14.51 -11.25 -5.29
N PHE A 177 -13.39 -11.93 -5.53
CA PHE A 177 -12.77 -12.05 -6.85
C PHE A 177 -12.91 -13.49 -7.38
N PRO A 178 -13.14 -13.67 -8.70
CA PRO A 178 -12.98 -14.98 -9.33
C PRO A 178 -11.55 -15.51 -9.13
N LEU A 179 -11.39 -16.78 -8.77
CA LEU A 179 -10.07 -17.35 -8.49
C LEU A 179 -9.12 -17.36 -9.70
N GLU A 180 -9.67 -17.43 -10.91
CA GLU A 180 -8.91 -17.37 -12.16
C GLU A 180 -8.82 -15.95 -12.74
N TYR A 181 -9.18 -14.93 -11.95
CA TYR A 181 -9.03 -13.54 -12.37
C TYR A 181 -7.56 -13.22 -12.67
N ASN A 182 -7.33 -12.44 -13.72
CA ASN A 182 -6.01 -11.96 -14.09
C ASN A 182 -6.16 -10.65 -14.86
N HIS A 183 -5.36 -9.65 -14.49
CA HIS A 183 -5.32 -8.39 -15.19
C HIS A 183 -3.91 -7.80 -15.15
N PHE A 184 -3.39 -7.38 -16.31
CA PHE A 184 -2.02 -6.88 -16.44
C PHE A 184 -1.74 -5.66 -15.54
N ASN A 185 -2.74 -4.79 -15.35
CA ASN A 185 -2.64 -3.60 -14.50
C ASN A 185 -3.10 -3.83 -13.04
N ALA A 186 -3.34 -5.06 -12.59
CA ALA A 186 -3.93 -5.30 -11.27
C ALA A 186 -3.07 -4.77 -10.11
N PHE A 187 -1.76 -4.62 -10.33
CA PHE A 187 -0.86 -4.13 -9.30
C PHE A 187 -0.40 -2.68 -9.55
N THR A 188 -0.62 -2.11 -10.73
CA THR A 188 0.02 -0.85 -11.16
C THR A 188 -0.52 0.41 -10.46
N GLY A 189 0.29 1.06 -9.63
CA GLY A 189 0.06 2.42 -9.11
C GLY A 189 0.54 2.56 -7.66
N THR A 190 0.27 3.70 -7.03
CA THR A 190 0.85 4.05 -5.71
C THR A 190 0.52 3.06 -4.60
N ASN A 191 -0.77 2.79 -4.32
CA ASN A 191 -1.18 1.90 -3.23
C ASN A 191 -2.33 1.00 -3.66
N VAL A 192 -2.20 -0.31 -3.44
CA VAL A 192 -3.22 -1.33 -3.78
C VAL A 192 -3.53 -2.18 -2.58
N ILE A 193 -4.81 -2.37 -2.30
CA ILE A 193 -5.27 -3.23 -1.21
C ILE A 193 -6.31 -4.20 -1.74
N TYR A 194 -6.03 -5.50 -1.60
CA TYR A 194 -6.97 -6.59 -1.88
C TYR A 194 -7.24 -7.35 -0.59
N GLU A 195 -8.40 -7.19 0.04
CA GLU A 195 -8.75 -7.99 1.23
C GLU A 195 -8.96 -9.47 0.87
N ASP A 196 -9.56 -9.76 -0.30
CA ASP A 196 -9.55 -11.10 -0.90
C ASP A 196 -8.49 -11.18 -2.00
N ALA A 197 -7.37 -11.79 -1.66
CA ALA A 197 -6.20 -11.96 -2.51
C ALA A 197 -6.02 -13.44 -2.93
N ARG A 198 -7.03 -14.31 -2.77
CA ARG A 198 -6.91 -15.75 -3.08
C ARG A 198 -6.67 -16.06 -4.56
N TRP A 199 -7.05 -15.13 -5.44
CA TRP A 199 -6.84 -15.24 -6.89
C TRP A 199 -5.40 -14.90 -7.30
N ILE A 200 -4.63 -14.22 -6.43
CA ILE A 200 -3.26 -13.78 -6.72
C ILE A 200 -2.30 -14.95 -6.52
N LYS A 201 -1.50 -15.22 -7.54
CA LYS A 201 -0.45 -16.25 -7.52
C LYS A 201 0.89 -15.62 -7.15
N ILE A 202 1.79 -16.42 -6.60
CA ILE A 202 3.12 -15.92 -6.24
C ILE A 202 3.92 -15.45 -7.47
N SER A 203 3.68 -16.09 -8.62
CA SER A 203 4.23 -15.68 -9.92
C SER A 203 3.86 -14.25 -10.29
N ASP A 204 2.66 -13.80 -9.91
CA ASP A 204 2.19 -12.45 -10.19
C ASP A 204 2.99 -11.43 -9.36
N LEU A 205 3.36 -11.80 -8.11
CA LEU A 205 4.22 -10.99 -7.26
C LEU A 205 5.65 -10.90 -7.78
N CYS A 206 6.18 -11.99 -8.34
CA CYS A 206 7.48 -11.98 -9.01
C CYS A 206 7.44 -11.16 -10.32
N GLY A 207 6.28 -11.07 -10.96
CA GLY A 207 6.06 -10.26 -12.17
C GLY A 207 5.86 -8.77 -11.91
N LEU A 208 5.82 -8.32 -10.65
CA LEU A 208 5.56 -6.91 -10.32
C LEU A 208 6.59 -5.98 -10.93
N GLU A 209 6.11 -5.02 -11.72
CA GLU A 209 6.91 -3.89 -12.14
C GLU A 209 7.08 -2.89 -10.99
N SER A 210 8.21 -2.18 -10.98
CA SER A 210 8.60 -1.21 -9.95
C SER A 210 7.67 0.01 -9.83
N SER A 211 6.61 0.08 -10.64
CA SER A 211 5.60 1.16 -10.60
C SER A 211 4.67 1.08 -9.40
N THR A 212 4.67 -0.05 -8.67
CA THR A 212 3.85 -0.22 -7.46
C THR A 212 4.63 0.21 -6.24
N GLU A 213 4.15 1.19 -5.48
CA GLU A 213 4.84 1.62 -4.26
C GLU A 213 4.48 0.74 -3.06
N SER A 214 3.18 0.47 -2.87
CA SER A 214 2.67 -0.35 -1.78
C SER A 214 1.58 -1.33 -2.23
N LEU A 215 1.68 -2.58 -1.78
CA LEU A 215 0.72 -3.65 -2.04
C LEU A 215 0.32 -4.33 -0.73
N ASN A 216 -0.96 -4.38 -0.42
CA ASN A 216 -1.51 -5.05 0.75
C ASN A 216 -2.44 -6.18 0.32
N LEU A 217 -2.12 -7.39 0.74
CA LEU A 217 -2.87 -8.61 0.42
C LEU A 217 -3.45 -9.18 1.70
N GLY A 218 -4.77 -9.28 1.76
CA GLY A 218 -5.51 -9.91 2.84
C GLY A 218 -5.51 -11.42 2.73
N ARG A 219 -6.70 -12.03 2.78
CA ARG A 219 -6.90 -13.47 2.67
C ARG A 219 -6.26 -14.00 1.38
N ASN A 220 -5.29 -14.90 1.52
CA ASN A 220 -4.52 -15.46 0.41
C ASN A 220 -4.27 -16.97 0.60
N LEU A 221 -3.59 -17.59 -0.37
CA LEU A 221 -3.24 -19.02 -0.38
C LEU A 221 -1.73 -19.26 -0.23
N PHE A 222 -0.98 -18.28 0.28
CA PHE A 222 0.46 -18.39 0.42
C PHE A 222 0.86 -19.22 1.64
N TYR A 223 1.97 -19.95 1.49
CA TYR A 223 2.60 -20.75 2.53
C TYR A 223 4.12 -20.66 2.35
N SER A 224 4.92 -21.22 3.26
CA SER A 224 6.38 -21.03 3.32
C SER A 224 7.11 -21.13 1.98
N LYS A 225 6.75 -22.09 1.12
CA LYS A 225 7.41 -22.30 -0.18
C LYS A 225 7.18 -21.13 -1.14
N HIS A 226 5.97 -20.57 -1.15
CA HIS A 226 5.66 -19.39 -1.98
C HIS A 226 6.51 -18.18 -1.55
N TYR A 227 6.67 -17.95 -0.24
CA TYR A 227 7.57 -16.88 0.22
C TYR A 227 9.03 -17.15 -0.19
N ASN A 228 9.50 -18.40 -0.11
CA ASN A 228 10.82 -18.77 -0.59
C ASN A 228 11.01 -18.49 -2.09
N GLU A 229 10.01 -18.79 -2.91
CA GLU A 229 10.03 -18.48 -4.35
C GLU A 229 10.15 -16.97 -4.60
N LEU A 230 9.36 -16.15 -3.88
CA LEU A 230 9.45 -14.69 -3.97
C LEU A 230 10.82 -14.14 -3.49
N PHE A 231 11.35 -14.68 -2.40
CA PHE A 231 12.65 -14.26 -1.87
C PHE A 231 13.79 -14.68 -2.79
N LYS A 232 13.77 -15.90 -3.35
CA LYS A 232 14.74 -16.33 -4.36
C LYS A 232 14.65 -15.51 -5.64
N PHE A 233 13.43 -15.12 -6.03
CA PHE A 233 13.25 -14.18 -7.14
C PHE A 233 13.90 -12.83 -6.82
N HIS A 234 13.72 -12.28 -5.62
CA HIS A 234 14.42 -11.05 -5.24
C HIS A 234 15.95 -11.24 -5.21
N VAL A 235 16.46 -12.35 -4.69
CA VAL A 235 17.91 -12.59 -4.58
C VAL A 235 18.57 -12.68 -5.97
N ASN A 236 17.95 -13.42 -6.90
CA ASN A 236 18.53 -13.76 -8.20
C ASN A 236 18.01 -12.93 -9.37
N GLY A 237 16.91 -12.19 -9.18
CA GLY A 237 16.25 -11.43 -10.22
C GLY A 237 17.00 -10.15 -10.60
N ASP A 238 16.72 -9.70 -11.81
CA ASP A 238 17.30 -8.50 -12.43
C ASP A 238 16.50 -7.21 -12.16
N ARG A 239 15.31 -7.35 -11.56
CA ARG A 239 14.37 -6.25 -11.34
C ARG A 239 14.02 -6.08 -9.87
N ASP A 240 13.78 -4.83 -9.50
CA ASP A 240 13.27 -4.47 -8.18
C ASP A 240 11.79 -4.79 -8.06
N ILE A 241 11.44 -5.58 -7.04
CA ILE A 241 10.04 -5.75 -6.64
C ILE A 241 9.51 -4.48 -5.97
N CYS A 242 8.18 -4.43 -5.78
CA CYS A 242 7.46 -3.37 -5.07
C CYS A 242 8.18 -2.91 -3.77
N THR A 243 8.09 -1.61 -3.46
CA THR A 243 8.79 -1.02 -2.30
C THR A 243 8.33 -1.62 -0.99
N ASN A 244 7.02 -1.81 -0.85
CA ASN A 244 6.37 -2.27 0.36
C ASN A 244 5.28 -3.29 0.03
N ILE A 245 5.40 -4.51 0.55
CA ILE A 245 4.37 -5.53 0.43
C ILE A 245 3.95 -5.96 1.83
N GLN A 246 2.66 -5.93 2.13
CA GLN A 246 2.09 -6.50 3.35
C GLN A 246 1.17 -7.65 2.97
N ILE A 247 1.37 -8.80 3.61
CA ILE A 247 0.59 -10.00 3.32
C ILE A 247 0.08 -10.53 4.64
N ASP A 248 -1.24 -10.60 4.79
CA ASP A 248 -1.87 -11.23 5.94
C ASP A 248 -1.46 -12.71 5.98
N CYS A 249 -1.05 -13.20 7.15
CA CYS A 249 -0.61 -14.57 7.32
C CYS A 249 -1.04 -15.12 8.68
N VAL A 250 -0.96 -16.44 8.81
CA VAL A 250 -1.05 -17.13 10.09
C VAL A 250 0.36 -17.55 10.46
N GLU A 251 1.02 -16.79 11.34
CA GLU A 251 2.44 -16.98 11.68
C GLU A 251 2.75 -18.42 12.13
N SER A 252 1.86 -19.03 12.92
CA SER A 252 2.00 -20.42 13.37
C SER A 252 1.95 -21.47 12.26
N ALA A 253 1.42 -21.13 11.08
CA ALA A 253 1.40 -22.01 9.92
C ALA A 253 2.69 -21.89 9.07
N LEU A 254 3.58 -20.95 9.39
CA LEU A 254 4.80 -20.70 8.64
C LEU A 254 5.98 -21.46 9.24
N ASN A 255 6.65 -22.22 8.39
CA ASN A 255 7.97 -22.74 8.67
C ASN A 255 9.02 -21.77 8.11
N PHE A 256 9.75 -21.11 9.02
CA PHE A 256 10.78 -20.11 8.70
C PHE A 256 11.99 -20.72 7.99
N GLU A 257 12.42 -21.93 8.36
CA GLU A 257 13.53 -22.62 7.70
C GLU A 257 13.21 -22.84 6.21
N LYS A 258 12.00 -23.28 5.90
CA LYS A 258 11.52 -23.45 4.52
C LYS A 258 11.36 -22.13 3.77
N MET A 259 11.00 -21.04 4.46
CA MET A 259 10.87 -19.72 3.83
C MET A 259 12.22 -19.19 3.34
N PHE A 260 13.29 -19.42 4.10
CA PHE A 260 14.63 -18.90 3.78
C PHE A 260 15.59 -19.97 3.25
N GLU A 261 15.09 -21.17 2.93
CA GLU A 261 15.90 -22.28 2.43
C GLU A 261 16.71 -21.87 1.19
N GLY A 262 18.04 -21.99 1.30
CA GLY A 262 19.00 -21.63 0.25
C GLY A 262 19.24 -20.14 0.09
N ILE A 263 18.89 -19.31 1.07
CA ILE A 263 19.12 -17.85 1.06
C ILE A 263 19.95 -17.49 2.30
N ALA A 264 21.02 -16.70 2.11
CA ALA A 264 21.71 -16.12 3.25
C ALA A 264 20.86 -15.01 3.87
N THR A 265 20.64 -15.12 5.18
CA THR A 265 19.84 -14.18 5.96
C THR A 265 20.65 -13.55 7.06
N LEU A 266 20.36 -12.29 7.37
CA LEU A 266 20.89 -11.57 8.52
C LEU A 266 19.73 -11.08 9.39
N LYS A 267 19.62 -11.55 10.62
CA LYS A 267 18.63 -11.06 11.57
C LYS A 267 19.15 -9.84 12.30
N VAL A 268 18.33 -8.80 12.34
CA VAL A 268 18.65 -7.49 12.91
C VAL A 268 17.54 -7.11 13.88
N GLU A 269 17.91 -6.77 15.11
CA GLU A 269 16.96 -6.20 16.07
C GLU A 269 16.89 -4.68 15.88
N LYS A 270 15.71 -4.15 15.54
CA LYS A 270 15.47 -2.70 15.53
C LYS A 270 15.02 -2.23 16.92
N ALA A 271 15.36 -0.99 17.27
CA ALA A 271 14.92 -0.32 18.49
C ALA A 271 13.41 -0.53 18.70
N GLY A 272 13.05 -1.17 19.82
CA GLY A 272 11.67 -1.62 20.10
C GLY A 272 11.39 -3.12 19.93
N LYS A 273 12.43 -3.98 19.89
CA LYS A 273 12.34 -5.46 19.86
C LYS A 273 11.70 -6.06 18.61
N THR A 274 11.65 -5.32 17.51
CA THR A 274 11.18 -5.90 16.23
C THR A 274 12.36 -6.53 15.52
N GLU A 275 12.38 -7.87 15.41
CA GLU A 275 13.37 -8.60 14.60
C GLU A 275 13.01 -8.44 13.12
N VAL A 276 13.99 -8.02 12.32
CA VAL A 276 13.90 -7.93 10.86
C VAL A 276 14.90 -8.90 10.27
N THR A 277 14.44 -9.78 9.39
CA THR A 277 15.31 -10.64 8.59
C THR A 277 15.68 -9.90 7.32
N MET A 278 16.97 -9.65 7.12
CA MET A 278 17.52 -8.98 5.96
C MET A 278 18.08 -9.99 4.98
N ILE A 279 17.78 -9.81 3.70
CA ILE A 279 18.38 -10.55 2.58
C ILE A 279 18.87 -9.55 1.54
N HIS A 280 19.77 -9.97 0.67
CA HIS A 280 20.27 -9.12 -0.41
C HIS A 280 20.20 -9.81 -1.77
N THR A 281 20.18 -9.00 -2.80
CA THR A 281 20.34 -9.46 -4.18
C THR A 281 21.80 -9.72 -4.52
N ASN A 282 22.02 -10.68 -5.41
CA ASN A 282 23.31 -10.93 -6.05
C ASN A 282 23.62 -9.90 -7.15
N ASN A 283 22.62 -9.13 -7.62
CA ASN A 283 22.80 -8.14 -8.67
C ASN A 283 23.11 -6.74 -8.11
N ILE A 284 24.38 -6.35 -8.18
CA ILE A 284 24.90 -5.08 -7.67
C ILE A 284 24.37 -3.83 -8.40
N THR A 285 23.74 -3.96 -9.57
CA THR A 285 23.22 -2.81 -10.33
C THR A 285 21.80 -2.42 -9.92
N ARG A 286 21.19 -3.16 -8.98
CA ARG A 286 19.82 -2.90 -8.54
C ARG A 286 19.72 -1.65 -7.70
N LYS A 287 18.62 -0.90 -7.88
CA LYS A 287 18.38 0.32 -7.09
C LYS A 287 18.09 -0.01 -5.64
N ARG A 288 17.47 -1.16 -5.38
CA ARG A 288 17.12 -1.60 -4.02
C ARG A 288 17.64 -3.01 -3.75
N PRO A 289 18.95 -3.15 -3.48
CA PRO A 289 19.59 -4.45 -3.39
C PRO A 289 19.34 -5.18 -2.06
N VAL A 290 18.66 -4.55 -1.11
CA VAL A 290 18.37 -5.13 0.21
C VAL A 290 16.88 -5.26 0.40
N MET A 291 16.45 -6.40 0.95
CA MET A 291 15.08 -6.63 1.38
C MET A 291 15.05 -6.94 2.89
N GLY A 292 14.17 -6.24 3.62
CA GLY A 292 13.83 -6.56 4.99
C GLY A 292 12.47 -7.24 5.08
N ILE A 293 12.41 -8.30 5.87
CA ILE A 293 11.22 -9.07 6.17
C ILE A 293 10.97 -8.99 7.66
N SER A 294 9.80 -8.49 8.06
CA SER A 294 9.38 -8.43 9.46
C SER A 294 7.95 -8.91 9.64
N PHE A 295 7.60 -9.23 10.88
CA PHE A 295 6.25 -9.66 11.24
C PHE A 295 5.59 -8.57 12.07
N LYS A 296 4.39 -8.16 11.66
CA LYS A 296 3.58 -7.21 12.39
C LYS A 296 2.37 -7.94 12.97
N ASN A 297 2.32 -7.99 14.29
CA ASN A 297 1.18 -8.52 15.03
C ASN A 297 0.27 -7.37 15.45
N THR A 298 -0.99 -7.42 15.03
CA THR A 298 -2.06 -6.51 15.47
C THR A 298 -3.11 -7.32 16.23
N SER A 299 -4.00 -6.64 16.95
CA SER A 299 -5.10 -7.30 17.67
C SER A 299 -6.06 -8.09 16.76
N LYS A 300 -6.02 -7.85 15.43
CA LYS A 300 -6.93 -8.47 14.46
C LYS A 300 -6.25 -9.47 13.53
N LYS A 301 -4.94 -9.33 13.30
CA LYS A 301 -4.21 -10.11 12.29
C LYS A 301 -2.70 -10.03 12.45
N THR A 302 -2.03 -11.06 11.93
CA THR A 302 -0.58 -11.08 11.69
C THR A 302 -0.31 -10.81 10.22
N GLN A 303 0.74 -10.03 9.95
CA GLN A 303 1.16 -9.70 8.59
C GLN A 303 2.66 -9.90 8.42
N ILE A 304 3.06 -10.43 7.27
CA ILE A 304 4.44 -10.33 6.78
C ILE A 304 4.59 -8.99 6.09
N CYS A 305 5.55 -8.19 6.54
CA CYS A 305 5.94 -6.93 5.94
C CYS A 305 7.26 -7.12 5.19
N ILE A 306 7.25 -6.89 3.88
CA ILE A 306 8.42 -6.96 3.01
C ILE A 306 8.71 -5.55 2.53
N GLN A 307 9.95 -5.10 2.74
CA GLN A 307 10.40 -3.78 2.31
C GLN A 307 11.71 -3.88 1.55
N THR A 308 11.83 -3.15 0.44
CA THR A 308 13.08 -3.06 -0.32
C THR A 308 13.75 -1.71 -0.11
N TYR A 309 15.08 -1.70 0.02
CA TYR A 309 15.84 -0.52 0.39
C TYR A 309 16.99 -0.25 -0.58
N SER A 310 17.19 1.04 -0.89
CA SER A 310 18.41 1.54 -1.51
C SER A 310 19.53 1.65 -0.47
N ILE A 311 20.77 1.38 -0.88
CA ILE A 311 21.95 1.44 -0.01
C ILE A 311 22.77 2.72 -0.17
N ASN A 312 22.42 3.57 -1.14
CA ASN A 312 23.13 4.81 -1.46
C ASN A 312 22.29 6.06 -1.15
N THR A 313 21.38 5.94 -0.18
CA THR A 313 20.45 7.01 0.21
C THR A 313 20.73 7.40 1.66
N GLU A 314 20.77 8.71 1.93
CA GLU A 314 20.94 9.26 3.28
C GLU A 314 19.87 8.71 4.24
N GLY A 315 20.28 8.31 5.45
CA GLY A 315 19.40 7.69 6.45
C GLY A 315 19.23 6.17 6.34
N ASN A 316 19.95 5.50 5.44
CA ASN A 316 19.95 4.04 5.28
C ASN A 316 21.24 3.36 5.76
N GLU A 317 21.94 3.93 6.75
CA GLU A 317 23.25 3.44 7.23
C GLU A 317 23.18 1.98 7.69
N LEU A 318 22.08 1.61 8.36
CA LEU A 318 21.83 0.23 8.80
C LEU A 318 21.73 -0.72 7.61
N GLN A 319 21.00 -0.35 6.56
CA GLN A 319 20.81 -1.18 5.37
C GLN A 319 22.11 -1.33 4.59
N THR A 320 22.92 -0.27 4.48
CA THR A 320 24.25 -0.33 3.87
C THR A 320 25.18 -1.26 4.65
N LYS A 321 25.16 -1.19 6.00
CA LYS A 321 25.89 -2.12 6.86
C LYS A 321 25.41 -3.57 6.66
N CYS A 322 24.09 -3.79 6.66
CA CYS A 322 23.50 -5.11 6.44
C CYS A 322 23.90 -5.69 5.09
N TYR A 323 23.88 -4.88 4.03
CA TYR A 323 24.30 -5.27 2.69
C TYR A 323 25.75 -5.78 2.69
N ASN A 324 26.68 -5.02 3.28
CA ASN A 324 28.10 -5.39 3.33
C ASN A 324 28.36 -6.67 4.13
N ILE A 325 27.58 -6.92 5.19
CA ILE A 325 27.65 -8.16 5.98
C ILE A 325 27.09 -9.33 5.17
N LEU A 326 25.94 -9.12 4.54
CA LEU A 326 25.25 -10.14 3.75
C LEU A 326 26.11 -10.60 2.55
N GLN A 327 26.80 -9.69 1.87
CA GLN A 327 27.78 -10.05 0.84
C GLN A 327 28.89 -10.98 1.36
N LYS A 328 29.39 -10.73 2.58
CA LYS A 328 30.39 -11.59 3.23
C LYS A 328 29.81 -12.93 3.62
N LEU A 329 28.54 -12.99 4.07
CA LEU A 329 27.85 -14.24 4.38
C LEU A 329 27.65 -15.12 3.13
N ASN A 330 27.26 -14.52 1.99
CA ASN A 330 27.20 -15.24 0.71
C ASN A 330 28.56 -15.78 0.33
N LYS A 331 29.59 -14.93 0.34
CA LYS A 331 30.97 -15.35 0.04
C LYS A 331 31.44 -16.49 0.95
N LYS A 332 31.15 -16.42 2.25
CA LYS A 332 31.45 -17.50 3.20
C LYS A 332 30.77 -18.81 2.78
N THR A 333 29.49 -18.74 2.43
CA THR A 333 28.70 -19.91 2.03
C THR A 333 29.24 -20.54 0.75
N ASP A 334 29.58 -19.73 -0.25
CA ASP A 334 30.17 -20.20 -1.51
C ASP A 334 31.52 -20.89 -1.27
N LEU A 335 32.38 -20.30 -0.44
CA LEU A 335 33.67 -20.89 -0.07
C LEU A 335 33.51 -22.21 0.70
N GLU A 336 32.50 -22.33 1.57
CA GLU A 336 32.20 -23.57 2.31
C GLU A 336 31.69 -24.69 1.39
N VAL A 337 30.87 -24.34 0.38
CA VAL A 337 30.43 -25.29 -0.66
C VAL A 337 31.60 -25.73 -1.53
N GLU A 338 32.43 -24.80 -1.99
CA GLU A 338 33.60 -25.10 -2.81
C GLU A 338 34.61 -25.95 -2.04
N LEU A 339 34.83 -25.67 -0.75
CA LEU A 339 35.71 -26.46 0.10
C LEU A 339 35.23 -27.91 0.22
N LYS A 340 33.93 -28.13 0.47
CA LYS A 340 33.35 -29.50 0.53
C LYS A 340 33.52 -30.25 -0.79
N GLN A 341 33.35 -29.58 -1.92
CA GLN A 341 33.59 -30.19 -3.23
C GLN A 341 35.06 -30.59 -3.40
N ILE A 342 35.99 -29.72 -3.02
CA ILE A 342 37.43 -30.00 -3.06
C ILE A 342 37.80 -31.18 -2.17
N GLU A 343 37.26 -31.26 -0.95
CA GLU A 343 37.50 -32.38 -0.04
C GLU A 343 37.00 -33.71 -0.61
N THR A 344 35.86 -33.67 -1.31
CA THR A 344 35.30 -34.85 -2.01
C THR A 344 36.22 -35.29 -3.14
N ILE A 345 36.72 -34.36 -3.96
CA ILE A 345 37.64 -34.66 -5.05
C ILE A 345 39.00 -35.16 -4.52
N GLU A 346 39.53 -34.53 -3.47
CA GLU A 346 40.78 -34.93 -2.82
C GLU A 346 40.70 -36.37 -2.30
N TYR A 347 39.56 -36.74 -1.69
CA TYR A 347 39.32 -38.11 -1.25
C TYR A 347 39.27 -39.10 -2.43
N ALA A 348 38.62 -38.74 -3.54
CA ALA A 348 38.49 -39.59 -4.71
C ALA A 348 39.83 -39.83 -5.45
N LEU A 349 40.76 -38.87 -5.37
CA LEU A 349 42.07 -38.92 -6.06
C LEU A 349 43.21 -39.41 -5.16
N ARG A 350 42.89 -39.99 -4.00
CA ARG A 350 43.87 -40.48 -3.04
C ARG A 350 44.87 -41.44 -3.70
N GLY A 351 46.17 -41.14 -3.58
CA GLY A 351 47.25 -41.91 -4.20
C GLY A 351 47.74 -41.38 -5.54
N GLN A 352 47.11 -40.32 -6.10
CA GLN A 352 47.56 -39.64 -7.33
C GLN A 352 48.22 -38.31 -7.01
N GLU A 353 49.45 -38.37 -6.49
CA GLU A 353 50.14 -37.25 -5.83
C GLU A 353 50.36 -36.02 -6.73
N GLU A 354 50.72 -36.21 -8.01
CA GLU A 354 50.89 -35.12 -8.98
C GLU A 354 49.56 -34.40 -9.30
N VAL A 355 48.43 -35.11 -9.27
CA VAL A 355 47.10 -34.54 -9.52
C VAL A 355 46.55 -33.85 -8.25
N LEU A 356 46.99 -34.29 -7.07
CA LEU A 356 46.55 -33.74 -5.79
C LEU A 356 47.17 -32.37 -5.48
N LYS A 357 48.43 -32.12 -5.88
CA LYS A 357 49.15 -30.85 -5.63
C LYS A 357 48.33 -29.58 -5.95
N PRO A 358 47.75 -29.41 -7.16
CA PRO A 358 46.94 -28.22 -7.46
C PRO A 358 45.66 -28.14 -6.63
N ILE A 359 45.06 -29.27 -6.26
CA ILE A 359 43.84 -29.34 -5.45
C ILE A 359 44.13 -28.90 -4.01
N GLN A 360 45.23 -29.37 -3.43
CA GLN A 360 45.69 -28.97 -2.10
C GLN A 360 46.08 -27.49 -2.02
N ALA A 361 46.70 -26.95 -3.08
CA ALA A 361 46.98 -25.53 -3.18
C ALA A 361 45.69 -24.70 -3.19
N LYS A 362 44.69 -25.14 -3.97
CA LYS A 362 43.36 -24.50 -4.01
C LYS A 362 42.65 -24.58 -2.63
N LYS A 363 42.70 -25.73 -1.97
CA LYS A 363 42.16 -25.94 -0.61
C LYS A 363 42.76 -24.96 0.39
N THR A 364 44.09 -24.82 0.39
CA THR A 364 44.81 -23.88 1.26
C THR A 364 44.37 -22.44 1.00
N LYS A 365 44.22 -22.04 -0.27
CA LYS A 365 43.73 -20.71 -0.65
C LYS A 365 42.33 -20.44 -0.11
N ILE A 366 41.38 -21.35 -0.34
CA ILE A 366 39.99 -21.21 0.12
C ILE A 366 39.93 -21.19 1.65
N THR A 367 40.72 -22.03 2.32
CA THR A 367 40.77 -22.08 3.79
C THR A 367 41.26 -20.74 4.37
N LYS A 368 42.29 -20.13 3.76
CA LYS A 368 42.78 -18.81 4.15
C LYS A 368 41.73 -17.73 3.92
N GLU A 369 41.07 -17.74 2.75
CA GLU A 369 40.04 -16.77 2.42
C GLU A 369 38.81 -16.89 3.34
N LEU A 370 38.40 -18.12 3.67
CA LEU A 370 37.32 -18.39 4.60
C LEU A 370 37.65 -17.90 6.01
N LYS A 371 38.91 -18.04 6.44
CA LYS A 371 39.40 -17.47 7.71
C LYS A 371 39.26 -15.94 7.73
N ASN A 372 39.74 -15.26 6.69
CA ASN A 372 39.64 -13.81 6.58
C ASN A 372 38.18 -13.33 6.62
N VAL A 373 37.29 -13.97 5.86
CA VAL A 373 35.86 -13.61 5.84
C VAL A 373 35.22 -13.79 7.22
N ARG A 374 35.61 -14.82 7.97
CA ARG A 374 35.12 -15.05 9.34
C ARG A 374 35.62 -13.98 10.31
N GLU A 375 36.86 -13.53 10.17
CA GLU A 375 37.43 -12.43 10.96
C GLU A 375 36.69 -11.10 10.66
N GLU A 376 36.46 -10.77 9.39
CA GLU A 376 35.70 -9.58 8.99
C GLU A 376 34.24 -9.60 9.52
N LEU A 377 33.59 -10.77 9.52
CA LEU A 377 32.25 -10.92 10.09
C LEU A 377 32.25 -10.72 11.62
N TRP A 378 33.29 -11.21 12.30
CA TRP A 378 33.46 -11.03 13.74
C TRP A 378 33.64 -9.54 14.11
N GLU A 379 34.40 -8.78 13.33
CA GLU A 379 34.58 -7.33 13.51
C GLU A 379 33.25 -6.57 13.40
N HIS A 380 32.30 -7.08 12.62
CA HIS A 380 30.95 -6.53 12.54
C HIS A 380 30.00 -6.99 13.66
N ALA A 381 30.51 -7.69 14.67
CA ALA A 381 29.74 -8.31 15.74
C ALA A 381 28.65 -9.29 15.22
N VAL A 382 28.95 -9.98 14.11
CA VAL A 382 28.06 -11.00 13.56
C VAL A 382 28.34 -12.32 14.26
N TYR A 383 27.29 -12.92 14.84
CA TYR A 383 27.36 -14.23 15.48
C TYR A 383 26.24 -15.15 14.96
N SER A 384 26.41 -16.45 15.14
CA SER A 384 25.43 -17.45 14.71
C SER A 384 24.58 -17.90 15.90
N VAL A 385 23.26 -17.84 15.77
CA VAL A 385 22.31 -18.41 16.73
C VAL A 385 21.31 -19.26 15.96
N ASP A 386 21.14 -20.52 16.35
CA ASP A 386 20.23 -21.48 15.69
C ASP A 386 20.48 -21.58 14.16
N GLY A 387 21.76 -21.56 13.77
CA GLY A 387 22.18 -21.60 12.35
C GLY A 387 22.00 -20.29 11.57
N ASN A 388 21.46 -19.23 12.17
CA ASN A 388 21.22 -17.94 11.53
C ASN A 388 22.21 -16.88 11.98
N ALA A 389 22.68 -16.05 11.04
CA ALA A 389 23.51 -14.90 11.36
C ALA A 389 22.69 -13.78 12.03
N ARG A 390 23.19 -13.23 13.14
CA ARG A 390 22.58 -12.13 13.89
C ARG A 390 23.57 -11.00 14.10
N ILE A 391 23.06 -9.77 14.18
CA ILE A 391 23.76 -8.64 14.80
C ILE A 391 23.00 -8.19 16.05
N SER A 392 23.73 -7.94 17.14
CA SER A 392 23.16 -7.35 18.35
C SER A 392 22.65 -5.93 18.09
N PRO A 393 21.69 -5.42 18.90
CA PRO A 393 21.23 -4.05 18.78
C PRO A 393 22.42 -3.09 18.77
N LEU A 394 22.46 -2.25 17.74
CA LEU A 394 23.39 -1.13 17.66
C LEU A 394 22.84 -0.08 18.62
N ASP A 395 23.59 0.21 19.68
CA ASP A 395 23.36 1.40 20.53
C ASP A 395 23.45 2.69 19.72
#